data_AF-A0A846C5B5-F1
#
_entry.id   AF-A0A846C5B5-F1
#
_cell.length_a   1.000
_cell.length_b   1.000
_cell.length_c   1.000
_cell.angle_alpha   90.00
_cell.angle_beta   90.00
_cell.angle_gamma   90.00
#
_symmetry.space_group_name_H-M   'P 1'
#
loop_
_entity.id
_entity.type
_entity.pdbx_description
1 polymer ?
#
loop_
_entity_poly.entity_id
_entity_poly.type
_entity_poly.pdbx_seq_one_letter_code
_entity_poly.pdbx_strand_id
1 'polypeptide(L)'
;MKAYLAVYRPGGEEYERYYFSSMMEASPSERFIVIGRGYEDGEFDRETDIKLPPEERLISRKHLRIELKETGYFWVKDLDSTHPALLRKAISSNGDNIFTVEGETPHRLENGDRLLLQSKFPVEGSPEWVLCFYDPDQTEVTSDIYPSRNKYEYDLSSKILYLRTTGSQVQQIQFTAQKLKIVDYIARKVKEEGELHIVPYKKLISELWPGEESYDRTTEHLRPPVSGINKEVSQQWGDEAPKLIYSVHGHGYRLNNCIVR
;
A
#
# COMPACT_ATOMS: atom_id res chain seq x y z
N MET A 1 11.34 8.56 -20.27
CA MET A 1 11.41 8.08 -18.87
C MET A 1 10.00 7.96 -18.36
N LYS A 2 9.63 6.79 -17.84
CA LYS A 2 8.28 6.51 -17.31
C LYS A 2 8.23 6.33 -15.79
N ALA A 3 9.33 6.67 -15.10
CA ALA A 3 9.42 6.53 -13.67
C ALA A 3 8.44 7.45 -12.93
N TYR A 4 7.89 6.97 -11.83
CA TYR A 4 6.98 7.74 -10.98
C TYR A 4 7.04 7.30 -9.52
N LEU A 5 6.47 8.13 -8.66
CA LEU A 5 6.29 7.87 -7.24
C LEU A 5 4.79 7.86 -6.91
N ALA A 6 4.30 6.78 -6.33
CA ALA A 6 2.96 6.75 -5.73
C ALA A 6 3.08 6.93 -4.22
N VAL A 7 2.40 7.94 -3.69
CA VAL A 7 2.48 8.34 -2.29
C VAL A 7 1.21 7.91 -1.58
N TYR A 8 1.35 7.29 -0.41
CA TYR A 8 0.25 6.81 0.41
C TYR A 8 0.34 7.40 1.81
N ARG A 9 -0.82 7.80 2.33
CA ARG A 9 -0.99 8.22 3.72
C ARG A 9 -0.83 7.03 4.67
N PRO A 10 -0.55 7.28 5.96
CA PRO A 10 -0.77 6.29 7.00
C PRO A 10 -2.18 5.68 6.89
N GLY A 11 -2.28 4.35 6.98
CA GLY A 11 -3.53 3.62 6.72
C GLY A 11 -3.75 3.19 5.26
N GLY A 12 -2.87 3.60 4.35
CA GLY A 12 -2.79 3.08 2.98
C GLY A 12 -3.75 3.71 1.98
N GLU A 13 -4.33 4.87 2.28
CA GLU A 13 -5.02 5.69 1.28
C GLU A 13 -4.00 6.35 0.34
N GLU A 14 -4.22 6.25 -0.97
CA GLU A 14 -3.37 6.93 -1.95
C GLU A 14 -3.53 8.44 -1.81
N TYR A 15 -2.42 9.14 -1.61
CA TYR A 15 -2.36 10.59 -1.54
C TYR A 15 -2.30 11.18 -2.96
N GLU A 16 -1.27 10.80 -3.72
CA GLU A 16 -1.03 11.33 -5.06
C GLU A 16 0.02 10.49 -5.83
N ARG A 17 0.07 10.67 -7.15
CA ARG A 17 1.12 10.12 -8.03
C ARG A 17 1.90 11.23 -8.71
N TYR A 18 3.23 11.10 -8.66
CA TYR A 18 4.16 12.08 -9.21
C TYR A 18 5.01 11.44 -10.31
N TYR A 19 4.84 11.90 -11.55
CA TYR A 19 5.58 11.39 -12.70
C TYR A 19 6.88 12.17 -12.91
N PHE A 20 8.01 11.46 -12.95
CA PHE A 20 9.33 12.09 -12.96
C PHE A 20 9.66 12.74 -14.30
N SER A 21 9.08 12.27 -15.40
CA SER A 21 9.18 12.95 -16.71
C SER A 21 8.74 14.40 -16.60
N SER A 22 7.54 14.65 -16.06
CA SER A 22 7.01 16.00 -15.93
C SER A 22 7.81 16.89 -14.98
N MET A 23 8.37 16.31 -13.91
CA MET A 23 9.06 17.05 -12.87
C MET A 23 10.51 17.38 -13.23
N MET A 24 11.24 16.43 -13.81
CA MET A 24 12.65 16.60 -14.16
C MET A 24 12.86 17.28 -15.52
N GLU A 25 11.85 17.29 -16.42
CA GLU A 25 11.92 18.06 -17.67
C GLU A 25 11.82 19.58 -17.45
N ALA A 26 11.19 20.02 -16.35
CA ALA A 26 11.02 21.42 -16.03
C ALA A 26 12.35 22.15 -15.72
N SER A 27 13.37 21.41 -15.25
CA SER A 27 14.70 21.94 -14.90
C SER A 27 15.80 21.01 -15.41
N PRO A 28 16.26 21.16 -16.67
CA PRO A 28 17.22 20.23 -17.31
C PRO A 28 18.57 20.11 -16.58
N SER A 29 18.95 21.11 -15.79
CA SER A 29 20.14 21.13 -14.93
C SER A 29 19.96 20.39 -13.61
N GLU A 30 18.72 20.14 -13.19
CA GLU A 30 18.37 19.56 -11.90
C GLU A 30 17.68 18.21 -12.13
N ARG A 31 18.50 17.15 -12.24
CA ARG A 31 18.01 15.77 -12.37
C ARG A 31 17.65 15.17 -11.01
N PHE A 32 16.90 15.91 -10.21
CA PHE A 32 16.49 15.45 -8.89
C PHE A 32 15.14 15.99 -8.47
N ILE A 33 14.54 15.30 -7.49
CA ILE A 33 13.27 15.64 -6.86
C ILE A 33 13.52 15.68 -5.36
N VAL A 34 13.16 16.78 -4.73
CA VAL A 34 13.16 16.94 -3.27
C VAL A 34 11.77 16.69 -2.72
N ILE A 35 11.73 15.90 -1.66
CA ILE A 35 10.50 15.54 -0.97
C ILE A 35 10.61 16.02 0.47
N GLY A 36 9.54 16.61 0.98
CA GLY A 36 9.44 16.96 2.38
C GLY A 36 8.12 17.61 2.74
N ARG A 37 8.07 18.19 3.93
CA ARG A 37 6.88 18.79 4.51
C ARG A 37 6.62 20.20 3.97
N GLY A 38 5.39 20.48 3.58
CA GLY A 38 4.93 21.81 3.19
C GLY A 38 4.92 22.83 4.34
N TYR A 39 4.82 24.10 3.99
CA TYR A 39 4.72 25.21 4.94
C TYR A 39 3.25 25.42 5.37
N GLU A 40 3.02 25.83 6.62
CA GLU A 40 1.68 25.99 7.21
C GLU A 40 0.91 27.19 6.63
N ASP A 41 1.62 28.20 6.15
CA ASP A 41 1.11 29.47 5.60
C ASP A 41 0.94 29.44 4.07
N GLY A 42 1.22 28.31 3.43
CA GLY A 42 1.21 28.19 1.98
C GLY A 42 2.36 28.95 1.30
N GLU A 43 3.40 29.36 2.05
CA GLU A 43 4.59 29.92 1.44
C GLU A 43 5.17 28.99 0.38
N PHE A 44 5.54 29.58 -0.74
CA PHE A 44 6.00 28.86 -1.92
C PHE A 44 7.45 28.41 -1.72
N ASP A 45 7.62 27.26 -1.07
CA ASP A 45 8.92 26.57 -1.10
C ASP A 45 9.21 26.12 -2.53
N ARG A 46 10.19 26.77 -3.16
CA ARG A 46 10.63 26.46 -4.52
C ARG A 46 11.61 25.31 -4.57
N GLU A 47 12.12 24.88 -3.43
CA GLU A 47 13.19 23.89 -3.32
C GLU A 47 12.67 22.51 -2.92
N THR A 48 11.35 22.36 -2.76
CA THR A 48 10.65 21.09 -2.48
C THR A 48 9.62 20.83 -3.57
N ASP A 49 9.82 19.77 -4.33
CA ASP A 49 8.98 19.41 -5.46
C ASP A 49 7.73 18.63 -5.03
N ILE A 50 7.88 17.70 -4.08
CA ILE A 50 6.77 16.92 -3.51
C ILE A 50 6.55 17.37 -2.07
N LYS A 51 5.39 17.98 -1.83
CA LYS A 51 5.03 18.57 -0.53
C LYS A 51 4.01 17.70 0.19
N LEU A 52 4.44 17.10 1.28
CA LEU A 52 3.57 16.41 2.22
C LEU A 52 2.87 17.41 3.15
N PRO A 53 1.73 17.04 3.77
CA PRO A 53 0.94 17.97 4.56
C PRO A 53 1.73 18.62 5.70
N PRO A 54 1.55 19.92 5.97
CA PRO A 54 2.34 20.68 6.94
C PRO A 54 2.20 20.17 8.39
N GLU A 55 1.11 19.47 8.70
CA GLU A 55 0.87 18.83 9.99
C GLU A 55 1.82 17.67 10.31
N GLU A 56 2.50 17.11 9.30
CA GLU A 56 3.42 15.96 9.43
C GLU A 56 4.79 16.36 10.00
N ARG A 57 4.81 16.88 11.23
CA ARG A 57 6.00 17.52 11.82
C ARG A 57 7.21 16.60 12.05
N LEU A 58 7.07 15.28 11.89
CA LEU A 58 8.19 14.33 11.92
C LEU A 58 8.93 14.28 10.56
N ILE A 59 8.32 14.82 9.52
CA ILE A 59 8.93 14.97 8.20
C ILE A 59 9.56 16.37 8.12
N SER A 60 10.87 16.42 7.99
CA SER A 60 11.61 17.65 7.66
C SER A 60 11.06 18.34 6.41
N ARG A 61 11.19 19.68 6.34
CA ARG A 61 10.76 20.46 5.16
C ARG A 61 11.46 20.04 3.88
N LYS A 62 12.75 19.72 4.00
CA LYS A 62 13.54 18.96 3.04
C LYS A 62 13.93 17.67 3.72
N HIS A 63 13.34 16.56 3.30
CA HIS A 63 13.49 15.30 4.01
C HIS A 63 14.44 14.38 3.27
N LEU A 64 14.13 14.13 1.99
CA LEU A 64 14.95 13.28 1.15
C LEU A 64 14.97 13.82 -0.27
N ARG A 65 15.91 13.32 -1.05
CA ARG A 65 16.09 13.64 -2.46
C ARG A 65 16.22 12.37 -3.27
N ILE A 66 15.50 12.31 -4.39
CA ILE A 66 15.66 11.28 -5.42
C ILE A 66 16.40 11.90 -6.60
N GLU A 67 17.53 11.32 -6.98
CA GLU A 67 18.42 11.81 -8.04
C GLU A 67 18.50 10.81 -9.18
N LEU A 68 18.37 11.28 -10.42
CA LEU A 68 18.76 10.52 -11.60
C LEU A 68 20.24 10.79 -11.90
N LYS A 69 21.07 9.77 -11.73
CA LYS A 69 22.51 9.84 -12.06
C LYS A 69 22.73 9.67 -13.57
N GLU A 70 23.93 10.02 -14.04
CA GLU A 70 24.34 9.86 -15.45
C GLU A 70 24.24 8.41 -15.95
N THR A 71 24.34 7.44 -15.04
CA THR A 71 24.16 6.02 -15.31
C THR A 71 22.73 5.63 -15.67
N GLY A 72 21.76 6.55 -15.58
CA GLY A 72 20.35 6.31 -15.87
C GLY A 72 19.57 5.70 -14.70
N TYR A 73 20.20 5.52 -13.54
CA TYR A 73 19.55 4.99 -12.35
C TYR A 73 19.13 6.09 -11.37
N PHE A 74 18.05 5.82 -10.66
CA PHE A 74 17.58 6.65 -9.56
C PHE A 74 18.23 6.26 -8.25
N TRP A 75 18.56 7.27 -7.45
CA TRP A 75 19.19 7.12 -6.15
C TRP A 75 18.47 8.00 -5.14
N VAL A 76 18.21 7.46 -3.96
CA VAL A 76 17.66 8.21 -2.84
C VAL A 76 18.76 8.55 -1.85
N LYS A 77 18.70 9.74 -1.26
CA LYS A 77 19.52 10.14 -0.12
C LYS A 77 18.72 10.98 0.84
N ASP A 78 19.11 10.95 2.10
CA ASP A 78 18.55 11.82 3.13
C ASP A 78 19.12 13.24 3.00
N LEU A 79 18.34 14.23 3.42
CA LEU A 79 18.73 15.65 3.43
C LEU A 79 18.88 16.16 4.87
N ASP A 80 19.62 15.41 5.68
CA ASP A 80 19.86 15.68 7.11
C ASP A 80 18.55 15.78 7.91
N SER A 81 17.64 14.84 7.65
CA SER A 81 16.35 14.82 8.32
C SER A 81 16.49 14.34 9.77
N THR A 82 15.61 14.83 10.65
CA THR A 82 15.60 14.41 12.07
C THR A 82 15.16 12.96 12.25
N HIS A 83 14.32 12.48 11.34
CA HIS A 83 13.78 11.13 11.33
C HIS A 83 14.01 10.52 9.94
N PRO A 84 15.21 9.95 9.69
CA PRO A 84 15.58 9.44 8.37
C PRO A 84 14.55 8.48 7.79
N ALA A 85 14.36 8.58 6.48
CA ALA A 85 13.51 7.66 5.75
C ALA A 85 14.05 6.22 5.83
N LEU A 86 13.15 5.23 5.85
CA LEU A 86 13.55 3.83 5.71
C LEU A 86 13.28 3.36 4.28
N LEU A 87 14.27 2.77 3.63
CA LEU A 87 14.15 2.13 2.32
C LEU A 87 13.91 0.63 2.50
N ARG A 88 12.73 0.17 2.07
CA ARG A 88 12.41 -1.26 1.95
C ARG A 88 12.58 -1.71 0.51
N LYS A 89 13.45 -2.71 0.30
CA LYS A 89 13.72 -3.26 -1.04
C LYS A 89 12.60 -4.17 -1.53
N ALA A 90 12.21 -4.02 -2.80
CA ALA A 90 11.20 -4.86 -3.44
C ALA A 90 11.63 -6.32 -3.55
N ILE A 91 12.87 -6.54 -3.98
CA ILE A 91 13.46 -7.86 -4.20
C ILE A 91 14.45 -8.12 -3.07
N SER A 92 14.02 -8.88 -2.08
CA SER A 92 14.93 -9.49 -1.11
C SER A 92 14.57 -10.95 -0.96
N SER A 93 15.39 -11.82 -1.54
CA SER A 93 15.27 -13.27 -1.42
C SER A 93 15.37 -13.77 0.04
N ASN A 94 15.84 -12.95 0.99
CA ASN A 94 16.20 -13.37 2.35
C ASN A 94 15.55 -12.57 3.50
N GLY A 95 14.37 -11.95 3.29
CA GLY A 95 13.61 -11.27 4.36
C GLY A 95 13.39 -9.78 4.09
N ASP A 96 12.60 -9.11 4.94
CA ASP A 96 12.22 -7.71 4.82
C ASP A 96 13.47 -6.80 5.02
N ASN A 97 14.28 -6.64 3.98
CA ASN A 97 15.48 -5.79 4.03
C ASN A 97 15.05 -4.32 4.07
N ILE A 98 15.11 -3.75 5.26
CA ILE A 98 14.87 -2.34 5.52
C ILE A 98 16.22 -1.69 5.85
N PHE A 99 16.54 -0.63 5.12
CA PHE A 99 17.75 0.18 5.29
C PHE A 99 17.34 1.56 5.75
N THR A 100 18.10 2.17 6.64
CA THR A 100 17.99 3.61 6.87
C THR A 100 18.61 4.34 5.69
N VAL A 101 17.91 5.30 5.10
CA VAL A 101 18.49 6.18 4.08
C VAL A 101 19.34 7.22 4.80
N GLU A 102 20.64 7.20 4.53
CA GLU A 102 21.59 8.14 5.15
C GLU A 102 22.02 9.21 4.13
N GLY A 103 22.47 10.37 4.63
CA GLY A 103 22.87 11.50 3.77
C GLY A 103 24.18 11.26 3.01
N GLU A 104 25.13 10.56 3.62
CA GLU A 104 26.46 10.32 3.04
C GLU A 104 26.47 9.17 2.01
N THR A 105 25.57 8.20 2.16
CA THR A 105 25.52 7.01 1.30
C THR A 105 24.18 6.93 0.56
N PRO A 106 24.11 7.39 -0.70
CA PRO A 106 22.88 7.28 -1.47
C PRO A 106 22.57 5.81 -1.77
N HIS A 107 21.30 5.44 -1.75
CA HIS A 107 20.83 4.11 -2.10
C HIS A 107 20.21 4.11 -3.49
N ARG A 108 20.63 3.18 -4.35
CA ARG A 108 19.98 2.98 -5.65
C ARG A 108 18.55 2.53 -5.43
N LEU A 109 17.59 3.14 -6.13
CA LEU A 109 16.21 2.73 -6.17
C LEU A 109 15.96 1.71 -7.30
N GLU A 110 15.18 0.69 -6.97
CA GLU A 110 14.73 -0.34 -7.89
C GLU A 110 13.21 -0.31 -7.99
N ASN A 111 12.68 -0.71 -9.14
CA ASN A 111 11.23 -0.79 -9.34
C ASN A 111 10.56 -1.61 -8.23
N GLY A 112 9.64 -0.98 -7.51
CA GLY A 112 8.89 -1.57 -6.39
C GLY A 112 9.38 -1.17 -5.01
N ASP A 113 10.54 -0.52 -4.91
CA ASP A 113 11.12 -0.06 -3.65
C ASP A 113 10.16 0.91 -2.93
N ARG A 114 10.23 0.91 -1.60
CA ARG A 114 9.36 1.74 -0.76
C ARG A 114 10.20 2.58 0.18
N LEU A 115 9.95 3.87 0.19
CA LEU A 115 10.46 4.80 1.19
C LEU A 115 9.38 5.00 2.25
N LEU A 116 9.73 4.78 3.51
CA LEU A 116 8.84 4.87 4.65
C LEU A 116 9.23 6.12 5.45
N LEU A 117 8.31 7.06 5.60
CA LEU A 117 8.52 8.27 6.38
C LEU A 117 7.64 8.23 7.63
N GLN A 118 8.23 8.51 8.78
CA GLN A 118 7.51 8.48 10.04
C GLN A 118 6.39 9.53 10.06
N SER A 119 5.15 9.12 10.32
CA SER A 119 4.04 10.06 10.49
C SER A 119 3.90 10.50 11.94
N LYS A 120 3.49 11.75 12.14
CA LYS A 120 3.01 12.26 13.43
C LYS A 120 1.68 11.61 13.85
N PHE A 121 0.90 11.12 12.90
CA PHE A 121 -0.43 10.53 13.09
C PHE A 121 -0.44 9.06 12.65
N PRO A 122 0.30 8.18 13.35
CA PRO A 122 0.40 6.78 12.94
C PRO A 122 -0.95 6.07 13.05
N VAL A 123 -1.23 5.18 12.10
CA VAL A 123 -2.37 4.27 12.11
C VAL A 123 -1.87 2.85 12.42
N GLU A 124 -2.59 2.12 13.26
CA GLU A 124 -2.22 0.74 13.65
C GLU A 124 -2.06 -0.16 12.40
N GLY A 125 -0.87 -0.74 12.25
CA GLY A 125 -0.50 -1.61 11.13
C GLY A 125 -0.01 -0.90 9.86
N SER A 126 -0.09 0.43 9.79
CA SER A 126 0.50 1.25 8.71
C SER A 126 0.86 2.65 9.24
N PRO A 127 1.84 2.75 10.17
CA PRO A 127 2.14 4.00 10.86
C PRO A 127 2.90 5.01 9.99
N GLU A 128 3.47 4.61 8.87
CA GLU A 128 4.30 5.45 8.01
C GLU A 128 3.53 6.01 6.79
N TRP A 129 4.02 7.14 6.28
CA TRP A 129 3.82 7.49 4.87
C TRP A 129 4.65 6.54 4.02
N VAL A 130 4.06 6.07 2.92
CA VAL A 130 4.71 5.12 2.03
C VAL A 130 4.84 5.74 0.64
N LEU A 131 6.07 5.88 0.18
CA LEU A 131 6.39 6.39 -1.14
C LEU A 131 6.94 5.23 -1.96
N CYS A 132 6.10 4.69 -2.83
CA CYS A 132 6.44 3.56 -3.68
C CYS A 132 7.07 4.08 -4.98
N PHE A 133 8.28 3.62 -5.29
CA PHE A 133 9.00 3.97 -6.51
C PHE A 133 8.74 2.96 -7.64
N TYR A 134 8.53 3.50 -8.84
CA TYR A 134 8.20 2.74 -10.04
C TYR A 134 9.12 3.19 -11.17
N ASP A 135 9.73 2.24 -11.87
CA ASP A 135 10.54 2.49 -13.06
C ASP A 135 10.37 1.34 -14.04
N PRO A 136 9.37 1.41 -14.93
CA PRO A 136 9.10 0.31 -15.87
C PRO A 136 10.20 0.20 -16.95
N ASP A 137 11.06 1.21 -17.09
CA ASP A 137 12.17 1.21 -18.03
C ASP A 137 13.40 0.42 -17.45
N GLN A 138 13.41 0.04 -16.16
CA GLN A 138 14.44 -0.83 -15.53
C GLN A 138 14.31 -2.31 -15.91
N THR A 139 14.03 -2.60 -17.18
CA THR A 139 13.53 -3.90 -17.65
C THR A 139 14.54 -5.06 -17.47
N GLU A 140 14.50 -5.75 -16.33
CA GLU A 140 14.30 -7.21 -16.35
C GLU A 140 12.85 -7.47 -15.96
N VAL A 141 12.09 -8.02 -16.91
CA VAL A 141 10.69 -8.40 -16.72
C VAL A 141 10.58 -9.35 -15.53
N THR A 142 10.09 -8.86 -14.41
CA THR A 142 9.38 -9.67 -13.42
C THR A 142 8.01 -9.05 -13.19
N SER A 143 7.05 -9.58 -13.92
CA SER A 143 5.59 -9.59 -13.68
C SER A 143 5.08 -8.88 -12.42
N ASP A 144 4.19 -7.90 -12.60
CA ASP A 144 3.14 -7.52 -11.64
C ASP A 144 3.56 -7.33 -10.16
N ILE A 145 4.61 -6.57 -9.86
CA ILE A 145 5.09 -6.38 -8.48
C ILE A 145 4.48 -5.11 -7.85
N TYR A 146 3.20 -5.14 -7.43
CA TYR A 146 2.59 -4.18 -6.47
C TYR A 146 1.27 -4.71 -5.91
N PRO A 147 0.87 -4.62 -4.62
CA PRO A 147 1.57 -4.71 -3.34
C PRO A 147 1.36 -6.11 -2.65
N SER A 148 2.23 -6.40 -1.67
CA SER A 148 2.45 -7.64 -0.89
C SER A 148 2.98 -8.86 -1.66
N ARG A 149 4.05 -9.49 -1.13
CA ARG A 149 4.66 -10.75 -1.62
C ARG A 149 3.65 -11.88 -1.85
N ASN A 150 2.52 -11.77 -1.18
CA ASN A 150 1.38 -12.67 -1.22
C ASN A 150 0.18 -11.85 -1.67
N LYS A 151 -0.28 -12.07 -2.91
CA LYS A 151 -1.58 -11.56 -3.36
C LYS A 151 -2.60 -12.68 -3.33
N TYR A 152 -3.74 -12.41 -2.74
CA TYR A 152 -4.89 -13.25 -2.95
C TYR A 152 -5.45 -13.04 -4.36
N GLU A 153 -5.99 -14.09 -4.93
CA GLU A 153 -6.81 -14.04 -6.13
C GLU A 153 -8.12 -14.73 -5.78
N TYR A 154 -9.22 -13.99 -5.86
CA TYR A 154 -10.55 -14.52 -5.65
C TYR A 154 -11.28 -14.60 -6.98
N ASP A 155 -11.68 -15.80 -7.37
CA ASP A 155 -12.47 -16.04 -8.57
C ASP A 155 -13.96 -16.04 -8.19
N LEU A 156 -14.72 -15.08 -8.72
CA LEU A 156 -16.14 -14.93 -8.44
C LEU A 156 -16.99 -16.10 -8.97
N SER A 157 -16.51 -16.77 -10.04
CA SER A 157 -17.23 -17.86 -10.70
C SER A 157 -17.05 -19.16 -9.93
N SER A 158 -15.80 -19.51 -9.60
CA SER A 158 -15.50 -20.74 -8.86
C SER A 158 -15.67 -20.58 -7.35
N LYS A 159 -15.70 -19.34 -6.85
CA LYS A 159 -15.75 -18.96 -5.42
C LYS A 159 -14.55 -19.48 -4.63
N ILE A 160 -13.40 -19.56 -5.29
CA ILE A 160 -12.16 -20.06 -4.71
C ILE A 160 -11.21 -18.89 -4.45
N LEU A 161 -10.60 -18.91 -3.27
CA LEU A 161 -9.49 -18.02 -2.93
C LEU A 161 -8.17 -18.74 -3.15
N TYR A 162 -7.31 -18.14 -3.95
CA TYR A 162 -5.95 -18.55 -4.19
C TYR A 162 -4.99 -17.59 -3.52
N LEU A 163 -3.88 -18.10 -2.99
CA LEU A 163 -2.74 -17.25 -2.64
C LEU A 163 -1.64 -17.43 -3.68
N ARG A 164 -1.25 -16.32 -4.33
CA ARG A 164 -0.11 -16.28 -5.22
C ARG A 164 1.14 -16.03 -4.39
N THR A 165 1.93 -17.08 -4.17
CA THR A 165 3.29 -17.01 -3.62
C THR A 165 4.31 -17.07 -4.75
N THR A 166 5.51 -16.52 -4.55
CA THR A 166 6.65 -16.67 -5.47
C THR A 166 7.12 -18.13 -5.45
N GLY A 167 6.49 -18.98 -6.25
CA GLY A 167 6.83 -20.40 -6.37
C GLY A 167 5.61 -21.29 -6.52
N SER A 168 4.94 -21.21 -7.67
CA SER A 168 4.04 -22.20 -8.34
C SER A 168 3.03 -23.05 -7.53
N GLN A 169 2.87 -22.89 -6.21
CA GLN A 169 1.87 -23.60 -5.43
C GLN A 169 0.61 -22.74 -5.27
N VAL A 170 -0.38 -23.05 -6.10
CA VAL A 170 -1.74 -22.52 -6.00
C VAL A 170 -2.47 -23.31 -4.92
N GLN A 171 -2.39 -22.88 -3.65
CA GLN A 171 -3.18 -23.47 -2.57
C GLN A 171 -4.55 -22.79 -2.47
N GLN A 172 -5.60 -23.59 -2.32
CA GLN A 172 -6.98 -23.14 -2.25
C GLN A 172 -7.45 -23.07 -0.79
N ILE A 173 -8.21 -22.04 -0.45
CA ILE A 173 -8.99 -22.03 0.81
C ILE A 173 -10.45 -22.28 0.50
N GLN A 174 -11.01 -23.25 1.23
CA GLN A 174 -12.44 -23.43 1.30
C GLN A 174 -12.95 -22.82 2.60
N PHE A 175 -13.64 -21.69 2.45
CA PHE A 175 -14.33 -21.05 3.56
C PHE A 175 -15.64 -21.78 3.87
N THR A 176 -16.07 -21.72 5.13
CA THR A 176 -17.45 -22.11 5.50
C THR A 176 -18.47 -21.24 4.74
N ALA A 177 -19.70 -21.73 4.56
CA ALA A 177 -20.73 -21.02 3.79
C ALA A 177 -20.94 -19.56 4.24
N GLN A 178 -20.88 -19.29 5.55
CA GLN A 178 -21.02 -17.93 6.09
C GLN A 178 -19.83 -17.04 5.74
N LYS A 179 -18.59 -17.56 5.89
CA LYS A 179 -17.37 -16.83 5.56
C LYS A 179 -17.26 -16.58 4.06
N LEU A 180 -17.65 -17.56 3.25
CA LEU A 180 -17.69 -17.46 1.80
C LEU A 180 -18.65 -16.36 1.36
N LYS A 181 -19.85 -16.26 1.94
CA LYS A 181 -20.81 -15.17 1.65
C LYS A 181 -20.19 -13.79 1.88
N ILE A 182 -19.39 -13.63 2.94
CA ILE A 182 -18.71 -12.36 3.25
C ILE A 182 -17.68 -12.03 2.16
N VAL A 183 -16.77 -12.96 1.87
CA VAL A 183 -15.71 -12.75 0.87
C VAL A 183 -16.32 -12.50 -0.50
N ASP A 184 -17.28 -13.32 -0.92
CA ASP A 184 -17.98 -13.22 -2.20
C ASP A 184 -18.71 -11.89 -2.38
N TYR A 185 -19.40 -11.41 -1.33
CA TYR A 185 -20.09 -10.12 -1.41
C TYR A 185 -19.13 -8.95 -1.54
N ILE A 186 -18.08 -8.90 -0.72
CA ILE A 186 -17.09 -7.82 -0.78
C ILE A 186 -16.34 -7.88 -2.12
N ALA A 187 -16.02 -9.08 -2.62
CA ALA A 187 -15.38 -9.26 -3.91
C ALA A 187 -16.25 -8.76 -5.08
N ARG A 188 -17.55 -9.07 -5.09
CA ARG A 188 -18.48 -8.54 -6.11
C ARG A 188 -18.51 -7.02 -6.09
N LYS A 189 -18.56 -6.42 -4.90
CA LYS A 189 -18.52 -4.96 -4.76
C LYS A 189 -17.21 -4.35 -5.24
N VAL A 190 -16.09 -5.01 -4.97
CA VAL A 190 -14.79 -4.62 -5.53
C VAL A 190 -14.77 -4.71 -7.06
N LYS A 191 -15.36 -5.75 -7.66
CA LYS A 191 -15.45 -5.88 -9.12
C LYS A 191 -16.32 -4.79 -9.77
N GLU A 192 -17.43 -4.44 -9.11
CA GLU A 192 -18.39 -3.44 -9.58
C GLU A 192 -17.91 -2.00 -9.37
N GLU A 193 -17.28 -1.72 -8.23
CA GLU A 193 -17.04 -0.37 -7.73
C GLU A 193 -15.54 -0.01 -7.57
N GLY A 194 -14.63 -0.99 -7.76
CA GLY A 194 -13.17 -0.80 -7.77
C GLY A 194 -12.41 -1.45 -6.59
N GLU A 195 -11.10 -1.67 -6.77
CA GLU A 195 -10.22 -2.42 -5.86
C GLU A 195 -10.14 -1.89 -4.41
N LEU A 196 -10.40 -0.61 -4.19
CA LEU A 196 -10.35 0.03 -2.87
C LEU A 196 -11.72 0.23 -2.22
N HIS A 197 -12.76 -0.39 -2.80
CA HIS A 197 -14.13 -0.20 -2.31
C HIS A 197 -14.31 -0.70 -0.86
N ILE A 198 -14.86 0.17 -0.02
CA ILE A 198 -15.23 -0.15 1.36
C ILE A 198 -16.72 -0.48 1.39
N VAL A 199 -17.04 -1.72 1.76
CA VAL A 199 -18.40 -2.16 1.98
C VAL A 199 -18.87 -1.70 3.36
N PRO A 200 -19.90 -0.84 3.45
CA PRO A 200 -20.39 -0.36 4.74
C PRO A 200 -20.93 -1.50 5.61
N TYR A 201 -20.72 -1.43 6.93
CA TYR A 201 -21.17 -2.47 7.87
C TYR A 201 -22.67 -2.78 7.73
N LYS A 202 -23.50 -1.73 7.58
CA LYS A 202 -24.96 -1.90 7.42
C LYS A 202 -25.31 -2.70 6.17
N LYS A 203 -24.65 -2.43 5.04
CA LYS A 203 -24.86 -3.17 3.78
C LYS A 203 -24.43 -4.62 3.92
N LEU A 204 -23.30 -4.86 4.59
CA LEU A 204 -22.80 -6.22 4.81
C LEU A 204 -23.73 -7.01 5.74
N ILE A 205 -24.24 -6.39 6.81
CA ILE A 205 -25.23 -7.00 7.72
C ILE A 205 -26.51 -7.36 6.97
N SER A 206 -27.07 -6.42 6.19
CA SER A 206 -28.33 -6.64 5.47
C SER A 206 -28.23 -7.76 4.43
N GLU A 207 -27.04 -7.97 3.86
CA GLU A 207 -26.80 -9.07 2.93
C GLU A 207 -26.65 -10.42 3.65
N LEU A 208 -25.91 -10.46 4.74
CA LEU A 208 -25.61 -11.71 5.45
C LEU A 208 -26.80 -12.25 6.23
N TRP A 209 -27.67 -11.36 6.73
CA TRP A 209 -28.87 -11.66 7.49
C TRP A 209 -30.07 -10.89 6.90
N PRO A 210 -30.63 -11.36 5.76
CA PRO A 210 -31.67 -10.62 5.07
C PRO A 210 -32.98 -10.55 5.87
N GLY A 211 -33.72 -9.45 5.69
CA GLY A 211 -35.04 -9.26 6.30
C GLY A 211 -34.97 -8.91 7.79
N GLU A 212 -35.91 -9.46 8.57
CA GLU A 212 -36.07 -9.11 9.98
C GLU A 212 -34.85 -9.51 10.84
N GLU A 213 -34.07 -10.50 10.39
CA GLU A 213 -32.84 -10.94 11.05
C GLU A 213 -31.75 -9.86 11.08
N SER A 214 -31.81 -8.84 10.22
CA SER A 214 -30.82 -7.75 10.19
C SER A 214 -31.00 -6.71 11.30
N TYR A 215 -32.22 -6.54 11.84
CA TYR A 215 -32.52 -5.43 12.77
C TYR A 215 -31.78 -5.55 14.10
N ASP A 216 -31.56 -6.79 14.56
CA ASP A 216 -30.85 -7.06 15.82
C ASP A 216 -29.33 -7.22 15.64
N ARG A 217 -28.84 -7.10 14.39
CA ARG A 217 -27.43 -7.34 14.06
C ARG A 217 -26.64 -6.05 14.06
N THR A 218 -25.46 -6.14 14.65
CA THR A 218 -24.53 -5.03 14.84
C THR A 218 -23.17 -5.39 14.28
N THR A 219 -22.24 -4.43 14.27
CA THR A 219 -20.84 -4.66 13.88
C THR A 219 -20.17 -5.76 14.70
N GLU A 220 -20.58 -5.97 15.96
CA GLU A 220 -20.10 -7.05 16.82
C GLU A 220 -20.39 -8.43 16.24
N HIS A 221 -21.45 -8.59 15.45
CA HIS A 221 -21.81 -9.84 14.80
C HIS A 221 -20.97 -10.13 13.56
N LEU A 222 -20.38 -9.09 12.93
CA LEU A 222 -19.47 -9.24 11.81
C LEU A 222 -18.04 -9.58 12.25
N ARG A 223 -17.63 -9.18 13.46
CA ARG A 223 -16.27 -9.37 13.96
C ARG A 223 -15.83 -10.84 14.03
N PRO A 224 -16.59 -11.77 14.64
CA PRO A 224 -16.20 -13.17 14.71
C PRO A 224 -15.97 -13.83 13.35
N PRO A 225 -16.88 -13.74 12.36
CA PRO A 225 -16.65 -14.38 11.06
C PRO A 225 -15.52 -13.71 10.27
N VAL A 226 -15.36 -12.38 10.32
CA VAL A 226 -14.24 -11.68 9.66
C VAL A 226 -12.89 -12.03 10.30
N SER A 227 -12.82 -12.05 11.64
CA SER A 227 -11.63 -12.53 12.36
C SER A 227 -11.32 -13.98 12.00
N GLY A 228 -12.36 -14.82 11.92
CA GLY A 228 -12.25 -16.21 11.51
C GLY A 228 -11.74 -16.40 10.07
N ILE A 229 -12.06 -15.50 9.14
CA ILE A 229 -11.51 -15.51 7.78
C ILE A 229 -10.01 -15.23 7.82
N ASN A 230 -9.60 -14.13 8.44
CA ASN A 230 -8.19 -13.74 8.53
C ASN A 230 -7.37 -14.79 9.31
N LYS A 231 -7.97 -15.45 10.30
CA LYS A 231 -7.32 -16.53 11.05
C LYS A 231 -7.11 -17.78 10.18
N GLU A 232 -8.11 -18.20 9.40
CA GLU A 232 -7.95 -19.36 8.49
C GLU A 232 -6.86 -19.10 7.44
N VAL A 233 -6.85 -17.89 6.88
CA VAL A 233 -5.80 -17.40 6.00
C VAL A 233 -4.42 -17.51 6.66
N SER A 234 -4.27 -16.96 7.88
CA SER A 234 -3.01 -17.02 8.65
C SER A 234 -2.60 -18.45 9.01
N GLN A 235 -3.55 -19.33 9.33
CA GLN A 235 -3.26 -20.72 9.66
C GLN A 235 -2.74 -21.52 8.47
N GLN A 236 -3.25 -21.23 7.27
CA GLN A 236 -2.89 -21.97 6.07
C GLN A 236 -1.56 -21.48 5.47
N TRP A 237 -1.21 -20.20 5.65
CA TRP A 237 -0.07 -19.59 4.98
C TRP A 237 0.97 -18.93 5.90
N GLY A 238 0.79 -19.06 7.22
CA GLY A 238 1.69 -18.53 8.23
C GLY A 238 1.30 -17.13 8.71
N ASP A 239 1.92 -16.74 9.83
CA ASP A 239 1.62 -15.48 10.53
C ASP A 239 2.01 -14.23 9.72
N GLU A 240 2.83 -14.39 8.68
CA GLU A 240 3.20 -13.33 7.73
C GLU A 240 2.14 -13.11 6.63
N ALA A 241 1.08 -13.95 6.58
CA ALA A 241 0.03 -13.80 5.58
C ALA A 241 -0.74 -12.48 5.79
N PRO A 242 -0.88 -11.63 4.76
CA PRO A 242 -1.63 -10.39 4.90
C PRO A 242 -3.09 -10.69 5.23
N LYS A 243 -3.72 -9.87 6.07
CA LYS A 243 -5.18 -9.97 6.30
C LYS A 243 -5.91 -9.81 4.97
N LEU A 244 -6.79 -10.78 4.65
CA LEU A 244 -7.63 -10.75 3.45
C LEU A 244 -8.71 -9.66 3.56
N ILE A 245 -9.31 -9.51 4.74
CA ILE A 245 -10.34 -8.52 5.01
C ILE A 245 -9.81 -7.52 6.03
N TYR A 246 -9.80 -6.23 5.65
CA TYR A 246 -9.37 -5.14 6.50
C TYR A 246 -10.59 -4.35 7.02
N SER A 247 -10.57 -4.03 8.32
CA SER A 247 -11.59 -3.18 8.94
C SER A 247 -11.20 -1.72 8.81
N VAL A 248 -12.06 -0.91 8.20
CA VAL A 248 -11.89 0.55 8.18
C VAL A 248 -12.77 1.13 9.29
N HIS A 249 -12.13 1.65 10.34
CA HIS A 249 -12.81 2.08 11.57
C HIS A 249 -13.98 3.02 11.27
N GLY A 250 -15.18 2.69 11.77
CA GLY A 250 -16.39 3.48 11.57
C GLY A 250 -17.01 3.40 10.17
N HIS A 251 -16.33 2.83 9.18
CA HIS A 251 -16.77 2.83 7.78
C HIS A 251 -17.27 1.46 7.33
N GLY A 252 -16.49 0.40 7.50
CA GLY A 252 -16.84 -0.89 6.93
C GLY A 252 -15.69 -1.88 6.81
N TYR A 253 -15.84 -2.81 5.88
CA TYR A 253 -14.81 -3.77 5.52
C TYR A 253 -14.42 -3.62 4.05
N ARG A 254 -13.14 -3.86 3.75
CA ARG A 254 -12.64 -3.96 2.37
C ARG A 254 -11.80 -5.22 2.20
N LEU A 255 -11.72 -5.69 0.94
CA LEU A 255 -10.67 -6.65 0.59
C LEU A 255 -9.32 -5.95 0.62
N ASN A 256 -8.29 -6.70 1.00
CA ASN A 256 -6.93 -6.22 1.10
C ASN A 256 -6.00 -7.22 0.42
N ASN A 257 -5.10 -6.71 -0.43
CA ASN A 257 -4.15 -7.52 -1.19
C ASN A 257 -4.81 -8.66 -2.00
N CYS A 258 -6.01 -8.41 -2.55
CA CYS A 258 -6.79 -9.40 -3.28
C CYS A 258 -7.20 -8.90 -4.66
N ILE A 259 -6.87 -9.66 -5.71
CA ILE A 259 -7.34 -9.45 -7.07
C ILE A 259 -8.64 -10.23 -7.24
N VAL A 260 -9.69 -9.57 -7.74
CA VAL A 260 -10.98 -10.21 -8.02
C VAL A 260 -11.12 -10.49 -9.51
N ARG A 261 -11.26 -11.77 -9.88
CA ARG A 261 -11.49 -12.22 -11.25
C ARG A 261 -12.96 -12.48 -11.51
#